data_AF-A0A523ZQA3-F1
#
_entry.id   AF-A0A523ZQA3-F1
#
_cell.length_a   1.000
_cell.length_b   1.000
_cell.length_c   1.000
_cell.angle_alpha   90.00
_cell.angle_beta   90.00
_cell.angle_gamma   90.00
#
_symmetry.space_group_name_H-M   'P 1'
#
loop_
_entity.id
_entity.type
_entity.pdbx_description
1 polymer ?
#
loop_
_entity_poly.entity_id
_entity_poly.type
_entity_poly.pdbx_seq_one_letter_code
_entity_poly.pdbx_strand_id
1 'polypeptide(L)'
;MSKLIATRAIRGAHKLVSRAEKELNQALEEKGPQTKVEFPNTGYFLPISHGILGMKIESLQGLRPLLEEAKKLLPPLPDDKLWLPYLGQTLDAGMATLFADEIIEAIKYTQDPLPYLPKLNPDDEHLWLGAADDVIMRERGIEFVDGTAPGFAVCVGYCPTNEIAVKIARELQEKNLYVFMAAETDGKSMAQQLKEEGIQMGWETRLVPFGADVTACIHALGFATRAALSFGSAQPGDYQKVLRYNKNRVFAFVLAFGPVDDEKHAQAAGAINYGFPTIADTDIDNILPTGVCTYEHVVSPISDDKIVAKAIEVRGLKITITKVPVPVPFGPAFQGERVRKEDMHVELAGQPKPGFEFLTSKELDEVEDGKIEIIGPEIDEVKEGSQIPLAIWVEVAGREMQPDFEPILERQIHDFINCANGVFHMGQRDINWVRISKEAKQKGFKFKHFGSILHAKMHGEYGKIFDKVQIKIYTREKEILELIDTARNVYHQRDARLADMTDEAVDTFYSCALCQSFAPNHVCIITPERSGLCGAYNWLDGKAAYQINPTGPNQPVKKG
;
A
#
# COMPACT_ATOMS: atom_id res chain seq x y z
N MET A 1 30.64 15.81 -1.56
CA MET A 1 30.49 14.52 -2.28
C MET A 1 31.33 13.49 -1.55
N SER A 2 30.74 12.39 -1.09
CA SER A 2 31.48 11.35 -0.37
C SER A 2 32.39 10.56 -1.31
N LYS A 3 33.70 10.49 -1.00
CA LYS A 3 34.62 9.56 -1.69
C LYS A 3 34.25 8.12 -1.37
N LEU A 4 33.90 7.83 -0.12
CA LEU A 4 33.58 6.49 0.35
C LEU A 4 32.40 5.90 -0.42
N ILE A 5 31.28 6.63 -0.47
CA ILE A 5 30.08 6.18 -1.19
C ILE A 5 30.37 6.01 -2.67
N ALA A 6 31.05 6.98 -3.30
CA ALA A 6 31.39 6.90 -4.72
C ALA A 6 32.27 5.67 -5.03
N THR A 7 33.33 5.43 -4.25
CA THR A 7 34.22 4.28 -4.43
C THR A 7 33.46 2.97 -4.23
N ARG A 8 32.65 2.86 -3.17
CA ARG A 8 31.87 1.64 -2.89
C ARG A 8 30.82 1.35 -3.96
N ALA A 9 30.06 2.37 -4.38
CA ALA A 9 29.06 2.23 -5.43
C ALA A 9 29.69 1.79 -6.77
N ILE A 10 30.82 2.39 -7.16
CA ILE A 10 31.52 2.00 -8.39
C ILE A 10 32.06 0.57 -8.28
N ARG A 11 32.67 0.21 -7.15
CA ARG A 11 33.16 -1.16 -6.91
C ARG A 11 32.05 -2.20 -6.94
N GLY A 12 30.90 -1.89 -6.32
CA GLY A 12 29.70 -2.71 -6.36
C GLY A 12 29.16 -2.89 -7.78
N ALA A 13 29.11 -1.81 -8.58
CA ALA A 13 28.69 -1.85 -9.97
C ALA A 13 29.59 -2.78 -10.82
N HIS A 14 30.92 -2.66 -10.67
CA HIS A 14 31.86 -3.57 -11.33
C HIS A 14 31.60 -5.04 -10.93
N LYS A 15 31.35 -5.30 -9.64
CA LYS A 15 31.06 -6.65 -9.13
C LYS A 15 29.78 -7.22 -9.73
N LEU A 16 28.69 -6.44 -9.75
CA LEU A 16 27.38 -6.87 -10.24
C LEU A 16 27.35 -7.04 -11.76
N VAL A 17 27.98 -6.14 -12.53
CA VAL A 17 28.11 -6.30 -13.99
C VAL A 17 28.93 -7.54 -14.33
N SER A 18 30.04 -7.79 -13.62
CA SER A 18 30.84 -9.00 -13.81
C SER A 18 30.05 -10.27 -13.47
N ARG A 19 29.24 -10.23 -12.40
CA ARG A 19 28.34 -11.32 -12.01
C ARG A 19 27.29 -11.58 -13.09
N ALA A 20 26.62 -10.54 -13.59
CA ALA A 20 25.63 -10.62 -14.65
C ALA A 20 26.23 -11.22 -15.94
N GLU A 21 27.45 -10.82 -16.32
CA GLU A 21 28.15 -11.42 -17.47
C GLU A 21 28.41 -12.92 -17.28
N LYS A 22 28.91 -13.32 -16.11
CA LYS A 22 29.19 -14.72 -15.81
C LYS A 22 27.91 -15.56 -15.83
N GLU A 23 26.88 -15.11 -15.13
CA GLU A 23 25.60 -15.83 -15.04
C GLU A 23 24.89 -15.89 -16.40
N LEU A 24 24.96 -14.82 -17.21
CA LEU A 24 24.40 -14.82 -18.56
C LEU A 24 25.11 -15.81 -19.47
N ASN A 25 26.45 -15.85 -19.45
CA ASN A 25 27.20 -16.81 -20.25
C ASN A 25 26.90 -18.25 -19.84
N GLN A 26 26.83 -18.53 -18.54
CA GLN A 26 26.44 -19.84 -18.02
C GLN A 26 25.02 -20.23 -18.46
N ALA A 27 24.04 -19.32 -18.31
CA ALA A 27 22.67 -19.59 -18.71
C ALA A 27 22.52 -19.82 -20.24
N LEU A 28 23.30 -19.10 -21.05
CA LEU A 28 23.35 -19.30 -22.51
C LEU A 28 23.91 -20.67 -22.89
N GLU A 29 24.92 -21.17 -22.16
CA GLU A 29 25.49 -22.50 -22.36
C GLU A 29 24.53 -23.62 -21.91
N GLU A 30 23.88 -23.46 -20.76
CA GLU A 30 23.04 -24.48 -20.15
C GLU A 30 21.65 -24.58 -20.80
N LYS A 31 21.01 -23.45 -21.09
CA LYS A 31 19.60 -23.39 -21.52
C LYS A 31 19.45 -23.05 -23.01
N GLY A 32 20.47 -22.44 -23.60
CA GLY A 32 20.51 -22.03 -24.99
C GLY A 32 20.06 -20.59 -25.24
N PRO A 33 20.44 -19.99 -26.38
CA PRO A 33 20.21 -18.57 -26.66
C PRO A 33 18.74 -18.17 -26.83
N GLN A 34 17.87 -19.12 -27.20
CA GLN A 34 16.46 -18.89 -27.50
C GLN A 34 15.55 -19.13 -26.29
N THR A 35 16.09 -19.45 -25.11
CA THR A 35 15.29 -19.58 -23.90
C THR A 35 14.55 -18.27 -23.64
N LYS A 36 13.23 -18.38 -23.47
CA LYS A 36 12.35 -17.25 -23.21
C LYS A 36 12.70 -16.60 -21.87
N VAL A 37 12.74 -15.28 -21.87
CA VAL A 37 12.96 -14.45 -20.69
C VAL A 37 11.74 -13.55 -20.55
N GLU A 38 11.01 -13.68 -19.44
CA GLU A 38 9.87 -12.84 -19.13
C GLU A 38 9.65 -12.73 -17.62
N PHE A 39 9.18 -11.57 -17.17
CA PHE A 39 8.59 -11.40 -15.85
C PHE A 39 7.11 -11.81 -15.88
N PRO A 40 6.51 -12.15 -14.72
CA PRO A 40 5.17 -12.71 -14.67
C PRO A 40 4.14 -11.72 -15.21
N ASN A 41 3.39 -12.15 -16.23
CA ASN A 41 2.23 -11.44 -16.79
C ASN A 41 2.45 -9.92 -16.94
N THR A 42 3.49 -9.54 -17.69
CA THR A 42 3.79 -8.13 -18.00
C THR A 42 3.86 -7.84 -19.49
N GLY A 43 3.21 -6.74 -19.91
CA GLY A 43 3.33 -6.18 -21.25
C GLY A 43 4.53 -5.24 -21.42
N TYR A 44 5.34 -5.06 -20.36
CA TYR A 44 6.46 -4.12 -20.32
C TYR A 44 7.83 -4.79 -20.43
N PHE A 45 7.89 -6.06 -20.86
CA PHE A 45 9.13 -6.83 -20.99
C PHE A 45 9.92 -6.82 -19.67
N LEU A 46 11.18 -6.38 -19.73
CA LEU A 46 12.00 -6.05 -18.56
C LEU A 46 11.85 -4.53 -18.28
N PRO A 47 11.14 -4.13 -17.21
CA PRO A 47 10.67 -2.77 -17.00
C PRO A 47 11.70 -1.66 -17.13
N ILE A 48 12.92 -1.85 -16.62
CA ILE A 48 13.92 -0.79 -16.54
C ILE A 48 14.61 -0.62 -17.88
N SER A 49 15.12 -1.68 -18.49
CA SER A 49 15.69 -1.63 -19.84
C SER A 49 14.65 -1.20 -20.88
N HIS A 50 13.39 -1.62 -20.72
CA HIS A 50 12.30 -1.15 -21.57
C HIS A 50 11.97 0.32 -21.34
N GLY A 51 11.83 0.77 -20.09
CA GLY A 51 11.50 2.15 -19.76
C GLY A 51 12.60 3.14 -20.09
N ILE A 52 13.85 2.81 -19.77
CA ILE A 52 15.02 3.69 -19.91
C ILE A 52 15.60 3.64 -21.33
N LEU A 53 15.73 2.45 -21.93
CA LEU A 53 16.38 2.27 -23.23
C LEU A 53 15.42 1.92 -24.37
N GLY A 54 14.15 1.62 -24.09
CA GLY A 54 13.18 1.20 -25.11
C GLY A 54 13.41 -0.24 -25.60
N MET A 55 14.29 -1.01 -24.94
CA MET A 55 14.63 -2.36 -25.35
C MET A 55 13.46 -3.31 -25.10
N LYS A 56 13.23 -4.23 -26.04
CA LYS A 56 12.25 -5.32 -25.91
C LYS A 56 13.01 -6.63 -25.84
N ILE A 57 13.24 -7.10 -24.63
CA ILE A 57 14.05 -8.30 -24.37
C ILE A 57 13.09 -9.45 -24.07
N GLU A 58 13.20 -10.52 -24.84
CA GLU A 58 12.31 -11.70 -24.75
C GLU A 58 13.08 -13.02 -24.64
N SER A 59 14.41 -12.99 -24.73
CA SER A 59 15.26 -14.19 -24.70
C SER A 59 16.59 -13.94 -24.00
N LEU A 60 17.26 -15.03 -23.60
CA LEU A 60 18.60 -14.95 -23.00
C LEU A 60 19.60 -14.26 -23.93
N GLN A 61 19.56 -14.53 -25.23
CA GLN A 61 20.42 -13.84 -26.19
C GLN A 61 20.13 -12.32 -26.24
N GLY A 62 18.87 -11.93 -26.04
CA GLY A 62 18.43 -10.53 -25.97
C GLY A 62 18.98 -9.76 -24.77
N LEU A 63 19.53 -10.43 -23.75
CA LEU A 63 20.18 -9.78 -22.61
C LEU A 63 21.61 -9.27 -22.92
N ARG A 64 22.27 -9.79 -23.96
CA ARG A 64 23.65 -9.37 -24.31
C ARG A 64 23.76 -7.87 -24.65
N PRO A 65 22.87 -7.28 -25.48
CA PRO A 65 22.90 -5.84 -25.72
C PRO A 65 22.76 -5.02 -24.43
N LEU A 66 21.93 -5.45 -23.48
CA LEU A 66 21.75 -4.77 -22.19
C LEU A 66 23.03 -4.84 -21.34
N LEU A 67 23.71 -5.99 -21.33
CA LEU A 67 25.00 -6.13 -20.65
C LEU A 67 26.06 -5.19 -21.22
N GLU A 68 26.10 -5.02 -22.54
CA GLU A 68 27.05 -4.10 -23.18
C GLU A 68 26.73 -2.64 -22.87
N GLU A 69 25.46 -2.25 -22.75
CA GLU A 69 25.09 -0.93 -22.24
C GLU A 69 25.52 -0.74 -20.77
N ALA A 70 25.36 -1.76 -19.92
CA ALA A 70 25.82 -1.70 -18.54
C ALA A 70 27.35 -1.49 -18.45
N LYS A 71 28.13 -2.21 -19.27
CA LYS A 71 29.60 -2.06 -19.34
C LYS A 71 30.04 -0.67 -19.78
N LYS A 72 29.34 -0.04 -20.72
CA LYS A 72 29.66 1.32 -21.19
C LYS A 72 29.51 2.38 -20.10
N LEU A 73 28.61 2.14 -19.16
CA LEU A 73 28.31 3.05 -18.05
C LEU A 73 29.21 2.83 -16.83
N LEU A 74 30.11 1.84 -16.83
CA LEU A 74 31.02 1.59 -15.73
C LEU A 74 32.15 2.63 -15.68
N PRO A 75 32.19 3.51 -14.66
CA PRO A 75 33.30 4.43 -14.50
C PRO A 75 34.53 3.72 -13.90
N PRO A 76 35.73 4.32 -14.04
CA PRO A 76 36.91 3.84 -13.34
C PRO A 76 36.78 4.04 -11.82
N LEU A 77 37.44 3.18 -11.04
CA LEU A 77 37.51 3.36 -9.59
C LEU A 77 38.27 4.65 -9.24
N PRO A 78 37.81 5.45 -8.26
CA PRO A 78 38.52 6.64 -7.82
C PRO A 78 39.92 6.32 -7.27
N ASP A 79 40.92 7.13 -7.64
CA ASP A 79 42.31 7.00 -7.16
C ASP A 79 42.44 7.33 -5.66
N ASP A 80 43.45 6.77 -5.00
CA ASP A 80 43.73 7.01 -3.59
C ASP A 80 44.29 8.42 -3.32
N LYS A 81 45.11 8.97 -4.23
CA LYS A 81 45.88 10.20 -4.01
C LYS A 81 45.23 11.47 -4.57
N LEU A 82 44.66 11.40 -5.78
CA LEU A 82 44.01 12.52 -6.47
C LEU A 82 42.67 12.04 -7.04
N TRP A 83 41.59 12.28 -6.31
CA TRP A 83 40.24 11.88 -6.70
C TRP A 83 39.36 13.10 -6.94
N LEU A 84 38.53 13.02 -7.98
CA LEU A 84 37.46 13.98 -8.27
C LEU A 84 36.14 13.20 -8.22
N PRO A 85 35.59 12.92 -7.02
CA PRO A 85 34.38 12.13 -6.90
C PRO A 85 33.23 12.97 -7.46
N TYR A 86 32.71 12.56 -8.61
CA TYR A 86 31.67 13.27 -9.34
C TYR A 86 30.36 12.50 -9.26
N LEU A 87 29.28 13.20 -8.92
CA LEU A 87 27.96 12.58 -8.76
C LEU A 87 27.57 11.82 -10.03
N GLY A 88 27.85 12.39 -11.20
CA GLY A 88 27.57 11.74 -12.49
C GLY A 88 28.18 10.35 -12.62
N GLN A 89 29.46 10.16 -12.24
CA GLN A 89 30.08 8.82 -12.32
C GLN A 89 29.43 7.84 -11.35
N THR A 90 29.08 8.29 -10.13
CA THR A 90 28.34 7.45 -9.17
C THR A 90 26.95 7.08 -9.72
N LEU A 91 26.27 8.01 -10.40
CA LEU A 91 24.97 7.78 -11.02
C LEU A 91 25.06 6.84 -12.22
N ASP A 92 26.10 6.96 -13.06
CA ASP A 92 26.34 6.07 -14.20
C ASP A 92 26.60 4.64 -13.69
N ALA A 93 27.43 4.48 -12.65
CA ALA A 93 27.62 3.21 -11.96
C ALA A 93 26.31 2.65 -11.38
N GLY A 94 25.47 3.53 -10.82
CA GLY A 94 24.14 3.17 -10.36
C GLY A 94 23.26 2.62 -11.48
N MET A 95 23.21 3.27 -12.64
CA MET A 95 22.43 2.80 -13.79
C MET A 95 22.97 1.49 -14.38
N ALA A 96 24.30 1.35 -14.47
CA ALA A 96 24.95 0.10 -14.85
C ALA A 96 24.54 -1.06 -13.91
N THR A 97 24.45 -0.77 -12.62
CA THR A 97 23.99 -1.72 -11.61
C THR A 97 22.54 -2.15 -11.84
N LEU A 98 21.64 -1.20 -12.13
CA LEU A 98 20.24 -1.54 -12.40
C LEU A 98 20.09 -2.46 -13.61
N PHE A 99 20.87 -2.24 -14.67
CA PHE A 99 20.88 -3.13 -15.83
C PHE A 99 21.45 -4.52 -15.49
N ALA A 100 22.51 -4.59 -14.69
CA ALA A 100 23.07 -5.87 -14.23
C ALA A 100 22.08 -6.65 -13.35
N ASP A 101 21.42 -5.97 -12.42
CA ASP A 101 20.41 -6.57 -11.54
C ASP A 101 19.22 -7.10 -12.34
N GLU A 102 18.74 -6.33 -13.32
CA GLU A 102 17.64 -6.76 -14.19
C GLU A 102 18.02 -7.99 -15.03
N ILE A 103 19.27 -8.08 -15.50
CA ILE A 103 19.79 -9.28 -16.19
C ILE A 103 19.78 -10.49 -15.24
N ILE A 104 20.33 -10.35 -14.04
CA ILE A 104 20.43 -11.44 -13.06
C ILE A 104 19.03 -11.92 -12.65
N GLU A 105 18.12 -11.00 -12.34
CA GLU A 105 16.74 -11.33 -12.01
C GLU A 105 16.03 -11.99 -13.20
N ALA A 106 16.16 -11.47 -14.41
CA ALA A 106 15.61 -12.09 -15.61
C ALA A 106 16.10 -13.54 -15.82
N ILE A 107 17.36 -13.83 -15.51
CA ILE A 107 17.92 -15.19 -15.54
C ILE A 107 17.27 -16.06 -14.46
N LYS A 108 17.06 -15.57 -13.24
CA LYS A 108 16.36 -16.31 -12.17
C LYS A 108 14.96 -16.75 -12.58
N TYR A 109 14.23 -15.93 -13.33
CA TYR A 109 12.91 -16.28 -13.85
C TYR A 109 12.90 -17.41 -14.89
N THR A 110 14.07 -17.82 -15.39
CA THR A 110 14.22 -19.00 -16.25
C THR A 110 14.50 -20.29 -15.47
N GLN A 111 14.67 -20.23 -14.15
CA GLN A 111 14.99 -21.39 -13.30
C GLN A 111 13.75 -22.19 -12.94
N ASP A 112 13.92 -23.50 -12.77
CA ASP A 112 12.89 -24.43 -12.30
C ASP A 112 13.50 -25.29 -11.17
N PRO A 113 13.04 -25.17 -9.91
CA PRO A 113 11.92 -24.35 -9.45
C PRO A 113 12.23 -22.84 -9.47
N LEU A 114 11.19 -22.02 -9.66
CA LEU A 114 11.28 -20.56 -9.58
C LEU A 114 11.58 -20.12 -8.13
N PRO A 115 12.56 -19.23 -7.89
CA PRO A 115 12.90 -18.79 -6.53
C PRO A 115 11.88 -17.82 -5.90
N TYR A 116 10.84 -17.44 -6.64
CA TYR A 116 9.82 -16.48 -6.25
C TYR A 116 8.41 -17.10 -6.32
N LEU A 117 7.51 -16.58 -5.50
CA LEU A 117 6.09 -16.91 -5.50
C LEU A 117 5.30 -15.75 -6.11
N PRO A 118 4.92 -15.79 -7.41
CA PRO A 118 4.18 -14.72 -8.07
C PRO A 118 2.69 -14.75 -7.64
N LYS A 119 2.43 -14.43 -6.37
CA LYS A 119 1.11 -14.31 -5.75
C LYS A 119 1.01 -13.01 -4.97
N LEU A 120 -0.21 -12.68 -4.54
CA LEU A 120 -0.48 -11.47 -3.74
C LEU A 120 0.14 -11.52 -2.34
N ASN A 121 0.20 -12.70 -1.73
CA ASN A 121 0.64 -12.89 -0.35
C ASN A 121 1.65 -14.05 -0.28
N PRO A 122 2.68 -13.95 0.58
CA PRO A 122 3.55 -15.08 0.91
C PRO A 122 2.76 -16.24 1.51
N ASP A 123 3.32 -17.45 1.43
CA ASP A 123 2.82 -18.63 2.16
C ASP A 123 3.84 -19.10 3.21
N ASP A 124 3.45 -20.12 3.99
CA ASP A 124 4.26 -20.59 5.12
C ASP A 124 5.66 -21.06 4.67
N GLU A 125 5.76 -21.58 3.44
CA GLU A 125 6.99 -22.14 2.86
C GLU A 125 7.77 -21.09 2.03
N HIS A 126 7.08 -20.15 1.36
CA HIS A 126 7.69 -19.20 0.43
C HIS A 126 7.44 -17.75 0.85
N LEU A 127 8.51 -17.09 1.28
CA LEU A 127 8.48 -15.69 1.70
C LEU A 127 8.52 -14.70 0.52
N TRP A 128 9.27 -14.99 -0.53
CA TRP A 128 9.65 -14.01 -1.55
C TRP A 128 8.70 -13.96 -2.73
N LEU A 129 8.19 -12.77 -3.07
CA LEU A 129 7.19 -12.60 -4.13
C LEU A 129 7.79 -12.29 -5.51
N GLY A 130 8.98 -11.68 -5.56
CA GLY A 130 9.62 -11.24 -6.80
C GLY A 130 8.87 -10.11 -7.51
N ALA A 131 9.08 -9.99 -8.82
CA ALA A 131 8.44 -8.99 -9.67
C ALA A 131 6.91 -9.03 -9.57
N ALA A 132 6.30 -7.86 -9.28
CA ALA A 132 4.86 -7.68 -9.39
C ALA A 132 4.41 -7.91 -10.83
N ASP A 133 3.29 -8.58 -11.06
CA ASP A 133 2.69 -8.64 -12.40
C ASP A 133 2.00 -7.32 -12.79
N ASP A 134 1.51 -7.21 -14.02
CA ASP A 134 0.84 -5.99 -14.47
C ASP A 134 -0.53 -5.75 -13.84
N VAL A 135 -1.19 -6.79 -13.32
CA VAL A 135 -2.48 -6.64 -12.64
C VAL A 135 -2.25 -5.95 -11.31
N ILE A 136 -1.31 -6.47 -10.51
CA ILE A 136 -0.87 -5.89 -9.24
C ILE A 136 -0.32 -4.49 -9.48
N MET A 137 0.50 -4.29 -10.51
CA MET A 137 1.07 -2.98 -10.81
C MET A 137 -0.02 -1.95 -11.12
N ARG A 138 -1.05 -2.30 -11.90
CA ARG A 138 -2.15 -1.36 -12.19
C ARG A 138 -3.01 -1.08 -10.96
N GLU A 139 -3.34 -2.12 -10.21
CA GLU A 139 -4.13 -2.02 -8.99
C GLU A 139 -3.46 -1.14 -7.94
N ARG A 140 -2.18 -1.41 -7.65
CA ARG A 140 -1.46 -0.73 -6.55
C ARG A 140 -0.80 0.56 -7.02
N GLY A 141 -0.49 0.66 -8.30
CA GLY A 141 0.11 1.86 -8.89
C GLY A 141 -0.86 3.02 -9.02
N ILE A 142 -2.18 2.79 -9.11
CA ILE A 142 -3.17 3.88 -9.13
C ILE A 142 -3.21 4.62 -7.79
N GLU A 143 -2.94 3.92 -6.67
CA GLU A 143 -2.89 4.51 -5.33
C GLU A 143 -1.80 5.60 -5.22
N PHE A 144 -0.75 5.51 -6.05
CA PHE A 144 0.33 6.51 -6.13
C PHE A 144 -0.07 7.75 -6.95
N VAL A 145 -1.10 7.61 -7.79
CA VAL A 145 -1.61 8.68 -8.64
C VAL A 145 -2.70 9.48 -7.93
N ASP A 146 -3.63 8.78 -7.28
CA ASP A 146 -4.73 9.39 -6.54
C ASP A 146 -4.33 9.90 -5.13
N GLY A 147 -3.19 9.44 -4.61
CA GLY A 147 -2.62 9.88 -3.34
C GLY A 147 -3.06 9.06 -2.12
N THR A 148 -3.81 7.97 -2.33
CA THR A 148 -4.21 7.01 -1.27
C THR A 148 -2.99 6.32 -0.65
N ALA A 149 -1.95 6.08 -1.45
CA ALA A 149 -0.62 5.72 -0.98
C ALA A 149 0.39 6.68 -1.62
N PRO A 150 1.07 7.57 -0.88
CA PRO A 150 1.93 8.58 -1.49
C PRO A 150 3.18 7.98 -2.19
N GLY A 151 3.58 6.76 -1.86
CA GLY A 151 4.74 6.10 -2.42
C GLY A 151 5.15 4.87 -1.61
N PHE A 152 6.45 4.57 -1.59
CA PHE A 152 6.99 3.38 -0.95
C PHE A 152 8.36 3.57 -0.31
N ALA A 153 8.62 2.86 0.78
CA ALA A 153 9.94 2.74 1.40
C ALA A 153 10.55 1.40 0.99
N VAL A 154 11.75 1.42 0.41
CA VAL A 154 12.52 0.19 0.16
C VAL A 154 13.42 -0.07 1.37
N CYS A 155 13.13 -1.11 2.13
CA CYS A 155 13.91 -1.51 3.31
C CYS A 155 14.90 -2.60 2.91
N VAL A 156 16.19 -2.33 3.10
CA VAL A 156 17.28 -3.27 2.80
C VAL A 156 18.04 -3.64 4.06
N GLY A 157 18.46 -4.91 4.18
CA GLY A 157 19.12 -5.42 5.37
C GLY A 157 18.15 -5.73 6.53
N TYR A 158 18.65 -5.63 7.77
CA TYR A 158 17.92 -6.02 8.98
C TYR A 158 18.07 -4.98 10.09
N CYS A 159 17.01 -4.78 10.87
CA CYS A 159 17.02 -3.91 12.05
C CYS A 159 17.75 -4.58 13.22
N PRO A 160 18.28 -3.81 14.20
CA PRO A 160 18.99 -4.37 15.35
C PRO A 160 18.18 -5.41 16.15
N THR A 161 16.86 -5.22 16.25
CA THR A 161 15.93 -6.18 16.88
C THR A 161 14.64 -6.33 16.06
N ASN A 162 13.91 -7.43 16.29
CA ASN A 162 12.65 -7.69 15.60
C ASN A 162 11.57 -6.66 15.98
N GLU A 163 11.54 -6.21 17.23
CA GLU A 163 10.58 -5.20 17.70
C GLU A 163 10.78 -3.86 16.98
N ILE A 164 12.03 -3.50 16.66
CA ILE A 164 12.34 -2.30 15.88
C ILE A 164 11.83 -2.47 14.44
N ALA A 165 12.04 -3.64 13.82
CA ALA A 165 11.53 -3.92 12.48
C ALA A 165 9.99 -3.81 12.43
N VAL A 166 9.28 -4.40 13.40
CA VAL A 166 7.82 -4.31 13.51
C VAL A 166 7.38 -2.86 13.69
N LYS A 167 8.03 -2.11 14.59
CA LYS A 167 7.71 -0.70 14.85
C LYS A 167 7.85 0.15 13.58
N ILE A 168 8.96 0.00 12.85
CA ILE A 168 9.20 0.73 11.59
C ILE A 168 8.19 0.34 10.52
N ALA A 169 7.90 -0.95 10.36
CA ALA A 169 6.88 -1.42 9.41
C ALA A 169 5.51 -0.81 9.68
N ARG A 170 5.06 -0.85 10.95
CA ARG A 170 3.77 -0.26 11.35
C ARG A 170 3.77 1.26 11.18
N GLU A 171 4.86 1.96 11.54
CA GLU A 171 4.95 3.40 11.34
C GLU A 171 4.85 3.79 9.85
N LEU A 172 5.45 3.01 8.94
CA LEU A 172 5.33 3.23 7.50
C LEU A 172 3.91 2.94 6.99
N GLN A 173 3.25 1.89 7.49
CA GLN A 173 1.86 1.57 7.18
C GLN A 173 0.88 2.66 7.65
N GLU A 174 1.04 3.19 8.87
CA GLU A 174 0.24 4.31 9.41
C GLU A 174 0.36 5.57 8.55
N LYS A 175 1.49 5.71 7.86
CA LYS A 175 1.79 6.80 6.92
C LYS A 175 1.36 6.49 5.49
N ASN A 176 0.62 5.39 5.29
CA ASN A 176 0.10 4.92 4.02
C ASN A 176 1.16 4.58 2.97
N LEU A 177 2.39 4.27 3.39
CA LEU A 177 3.47 3.89 2.48
C LEU A 177 3.48 2.37 2.27
N TYR A 178 3.82 1.95 1.05
CA TYR A 178 4.25 0.58 0.82
C TYR A 178 5.63 0.35 1.41
N VAL A 179 5.87 -0.83 1.96
CA VAL A 179 7.18 -1.26 2.47
C VAL A 179 7.65 -2.40 1.62
N PHE A 180 8.63 -2.12 0.76
CA PHE A 180 9.25 -3.08 -0.13
C PHE A 180 10.52 -3.60 0.53
N MET A 181 10.60 -4.90 0.79
CA MET A 181 11.73 -5.49 1.54
C MET A 181 12.57 -6.36 0.62
N ALA A 182 13.87 -6.11 0.58
CA ALA A 182 14.82 -6.86 -0.24
C ALA A 182 16.21 -6.90 0.42
N ALA A 183 17.13 -7.68 -0.15
CA ALA A 183 18.54 -7.70 0.19
C ALA A 183 18.84 -8.11 1.66
N GLU A 184 19.10 -9.39 1.86
CA GLU A 184 19.62 -9.93 3.12
C GLU A 184 21.05 -9.46 3.40
N THR A 185 21.39 -9.43 4.69
CA THR A 185 22.77 -9.28 5.18
C THR A 185 22.98 -10.33 6.25
N ASP A 186 24.03 -11.15 6.14
CA ASP A 186 24.32 -12.23 7.08
C ASP A 186 23.15 -13.22 7.31
N GLY A 187 22.35 -13.47 6.26
CA GLY A 187 21.17 -14.34 6.33
C GLY A 187 20.00 -13.76 7.13
N LYS A 188 20.00 -12.45 7.36
CA LYS A 188 18.93 -11.71 8.03
C LYS A 188 18.39 -10.60 7.14
N SER A 189 17.08 -10.39 7.21
CA SER A 189 16.38 -9.27 6.57
C SER A 189 15.19 -8.82 7.41
N MET A 190 14.75 -7.58 7.22
CA MET A 190 13.51 -7.08 7.82
C MET A 190 12.31 -7.99 7.52
N ALA A 191 12.23 -8.57 6.33
CA ALA A 191 11.15 -9.51 5.97
C ALA A 191 11.15 -10.78 6.84
N GLN A 192 12.32 -11.34 7.14
CA GLN A 192 12.45 -12.48 8.05
C GLN A 192 12.08 -12.09 9.49
N GLN A 193 12.51 -10.91 9.96
CA GLN A 193 12.16 -10.41 11.29
C GLN A 193 10.63 -10.26 11.45
N LEU A 194 9.95 -9.74 10.42
CA LEU A 194 8.49 -9.65 10.42
C LEU A 194 7.81 -11.03 10.38
N LYS A 195 8.38 -12.00 9.65
CA LYS A 195 7.88 -13.38 9.62
C LYS A 195 7.99 -14.05 11.00
N GLU A 196 9.11 -13.86 11.69
CA GLU A 196 9.37 -14.39 13.04
C GLU A 196 8.36 -13.86 14.08
N GLU A 197 7.98 -12.58 13.95
CA GLU A 197 6.98 -11.93 14.82
C GLU A 197 5.53 -12.21 14.39
N GLY A 198 5.30 -13.05 13.38
CA GLY A 198 3.96 -13.41 12.90
C GLY A 198 3.20 -12.26 12.22
N ILE A 199 3.90 -11.25 11.70
CA ILE A 199 3.26 -10.12 11.00
C ILE A 199 2.82 -10.55 9.60
N GLN A 200 1.55 -10.31 9.30
CA GLN A 200 0.99 -10.59 7.98
C GLN A 200 1.61 -9.67 6.90
N MET A 201 2.31 -10.29 5.95
CA MET A 201 2.92 -9.62 4.80
C MET A 201 2.15 -9.91 3.51
N GLY A 202 2.34 -9.05 2.51
CA GLY A 202 1.72 -9.15 1.19
C GLY A 202 1.37 -7.79 0.60
N TRP A 203 0.82 -7.82 -0.62
CA TRP A 203 0.35 -6.62 -1.31
C TRP A 203 -0.85 -5.97 -0.62
N GLU A 204 -1.73 -6.77 0.00
CA GLU A 204 -2.91 -6.30 0.73
C GLU A 204 -2.53 -5.52 1.99
N THR A 205 -1.50 -5.96 2.72
CA THR A 205 -1.01 -5.25 3.92
C THR A 205 0.05 -4.20 3.59
N ARG A 206 0.40 -4.02 2.32
CA ARG A 206 1.46 -3.13 1.84
C ARG A 206 2.87 -3.46 2.35
N LEU A 207 3.09 -4.64 2.91
CA LEU A 207 4.40 -5.14 3.36
C LEU A 207 4.89 -6.22 2.39
N VAL A 208 5.65 -5.85 1.36
CA VAL A 208 5.95 -6.70 0.21
C VAL A 208 7.40 -7.19 0.24
N PRO A 209 7.65 -8.49 0.50
CA PRO A 209 8.99 -9.09 0.41
C PRO A 209 9.34 -9.45 -1.06
N PHE A 210 10.35 -8.79 -1.64
CA PHE A 210 10.75 -9.02 -3.02
C PHE A 210 11.77 -10.15 -3.19
N GLY A 211 12.82 -10.19 -2.38
CA GLY A 211 13.82 -11.26 -2.48
C GLY A 211 14.98 -11.13 -1.51
N ALA A 212 15.61 -12.26 -1.21
CA ALA A 212 16.80 -12.33 -0.35
C ALA A 212 18.05 -11.73 -1.02
N ASP A 213 18.21 -11.93 -2.32
CA ASP A 213 19.36 -11.39 -3.07
C ASP A 213 19.25 -9.86 -3.18
N VAL A 214 20.40 -9.20 -3.16
CA VAL A 214 20.51 -7.75 -3.31
C VAL A 214 19.83 -7.31 -4.62
N THR A 215 20.00 -8.08 -5.69
CA THR A 215 19.45 -7.81 -7.04
C THR A 215 17.92 -7.68 -7.05
N ALA A 216 17.21 -8.25 -6.07
CA ALA A 216 15.74 -8.16 -5.98
C ALA A 216 15.22 -6.74 -5.70
N CYS A 217 16.08 -5.81 -5.26
CA CYS A 217 15.76 -4.38 -5.16
C CYS A 217 15.28 -3.80 -6.50
N ILE A 218 15.67 -4.41 -7.62
CA ILE A 218 15.27 -4.00 -8.95
C ILE A 218 13.76 -4.07 -9.17
N HIS A 219 13.06 -4.97 -8.47
CA HIS A 219 11.60 -5.13 -8.59
C HIS A 219 10.86 -3.88 -8.12
N ALA A 220 11.37 -3.18 -7.11
CA ALA A 220 10.84 -1.89 -6.65
C ALA A 220 10.98 -0.78 -7.70
N LEU A 221 12.17 -0.66 -8.31
CA LEU A 221 12.44 0.33 -9.35
C LEU A 221 11.73 -0.01 -10.67
N GLY A 222 11.58 -1.30 -10.98
CA GLY A 222 10.77 -1.79 -12.09
C GLY A 222 9.28 -1.49 -11.90
N PHE A 223 8.77 -1.58 -10.67
CA PHE A 223 7.41 -1.12 -10.34
C PHE A 223 7.25 0.39 -10.60
N ALA A 224 8.18 1.20 -10.10
CA ALA A 224 8.17 2.66 -10.29
C ALA A 224 8.28 3.06 -11.78
N THR A 225 9.11 2.35 -12.54
CA THR A 225 9.24 2.55 -14.00
C THR A 225 7.94 2.25 -14.72
N ARG A 226 7.29 1.13 -14.38
CA ARG A 226 5.98 0.77 -14.94
C ARG A 226 4.89 1.78 -14.59
N ALA A 227 4.87 2.31 -13.37
CA ALA A 227 3.93 3.37 -13.01
C ALA A 227 4.08 4.61 -13.91
N ALA A 228 5.31 4.99 -14.28
CA ALA A 228 5.56 6.08 -15.22
C ALA A 228 5.07 5.77 -16.65
N LEU A 229 5.24 4.53 -17.12
CA LEU A 229 4.80 4.09 -18.44
C LEU A 229 3.26 3.99 -18.52
N SER A 230 2.60 3.45 -17.48
CA SER A 230 1.15 3.25 -17.46
C SER A 230 0.38 4.54 -17.18
N PHE A 231 0.79 5.32 -16.18
CA PHE A 231 0.02 6.48 -15.71
C PHE A 231 0.66 7.82 -16.10
N GLY A 232 1.99 7.86 -16.21
CA GLY A 232 2.74 9.07 -16.57
C GLY A 232 2.77 9.40 -18.07
N SER A 233 2.14 8.58 -18.90
CA SER A 233 2.21 8.66 -20.37
C SER A 233 3.65 8.70 -20.89
N ALA A 234 4.62 8.15 -20.14
CA ALA A 234 6.00 8.02 -20.60
C ALA A 234 6.07 6.96 -21.69
N GLN A 235 6.82 7.24 -22.76
CA GLN A 235 7.05 6.25 -23.81
C GLN A 235 8.30 5.41 -23.46
N PRO A 236 8.33 4.12 -23.81
CA PRO A 236 9.54 3.32 -23.67
C PRO A 236 10.74 3.98 -24.35
N GLY A 237 11.87 4.09 -23.63
CA GLY A 237 13.09 4.76 -24.10
C GLY A 237 13.16 6.26 -23.83
N ASP A 238 12.07 6.89 -23.37
CA ASP A 238 12.08 8.28 -22.88
C ASP A 238 12.51 8.31 -21.41
N TYR A 239 13.80 8.03 -21.16
CA TYR A 239 14.35 7.98 -19.81
C TYR A 239 14.12 9.29 -19.04
N GLN A 240 14.17 10.44 -19.72
CA GLN A 240 13.98 11.73 -19.07
C GLN A 240 12.57 11.85 -18.47
N LYS A 241 11.56 11.43 -19.22
CA LYS A 241 10.17 11.45 -18.75
C LYS A 241 9.93 10.40 -17.66
N VAL A 242 10.50 9.21 -17.77
CA VAL A 242 10.41 8.16 -16.74
C VAL A 242 11.01 8.63 -15.41
N LEU A 243 12.26 9.14 -15.43
CA LEU A 243 12.94 9.59 -14.21
C LEU A 243 12.26 10.84 -13.63
N ARG A 244 11.84 11.79 -14.49
CA ARG A 244 11.11 12.99 -14.04
C ARG A 244 9.76 12.66 -13.44
N TYR A 245 9.03 11.69 -13.98
CA TYR A 245 7.76 11.25 -13.41
C TYR A 245 7.99 10.70 -11.99
N ASN A 246 8.93 9.76 -11.86
CA ASN A 246 9.24 9.12 -10.57
C ASN A 246 9.70 10.13 -9.52
N LYS A 247 10.59 11.05 -9.87
CA LYS A 247 11.01 12.14 -8.98
C LYS A 247 9.84 12.98 -8.45
N ASN A 248 8.85 13.28 -9.29
CA ASN A 248 7.80 14.25 -8.94
C ASN A 248 6.49 13.62 -8.44
N ARG A 249 6.23 12.35 -8.74
CA ARG A 249 4.94 11.69 -8.47
C ARG A 249 5.03 10.53 -7.50
N VAL A 250 6.15 9.80 -7.46
CA VAL A 250 6.30 8.62 -6.62
C VAL A 250 7.18 8.98 -5.43
N PHE A 251 6.59 9.16 -4.23
CA PHE A 251 7.35 9.52 -3.04
C PHE A 251 8.07 8.32 -2.43
N ALA A 252 9.08 7.82 -3.15
CA ALA A 252 9.88 6.68 -2.71
C ALA A 252 11.25 7.07 -2.13
N PHE A 253 11.73 6.26 -1.19
CA PHE A 253 13.03 6.39 -0.53
C PHE A 253 13.54 5.02 -0.07
N VAL A 254 14.86 4.90 0.14
CA VAL A 254 15.52 3.68 0.61
C VAL A 254 15.87 3.84 2.10
N LEU A 255 15.54 2.83 2.90
CA LEU A 255 15.96 2.66 4.28
C LEU A 255 16.96 1.50 4.34
N ALA A 256 18.22 1.80 4.62
CA ALA A 256 19.27 0.81 4.77
C ALA A 256 19.49 0.51 6.26
N PHE A 257 19.30 -0.74 6.65
CA PHE A 257 19.46 -1.21 8.02
C PHE A 257 20.65 -2.16 8.16
N GLY A 258 21.45 -1.93 9.19
CA GLY A 258 22.63 -2.71 9.48
C GLY A 258 23.78 -2.48 8.49
N PRO A 259 24.70 -3.45 8.33
CA PRO A 259 25.87 -3.29 7.48
C PRO A 259 25.53 -3.13 5.99
N VAL A 260 26.03 -2.05 5.38
CA VAL A 260 25.84 -1.76 3.96
C VAL A 260 27.09 -2.16 3.16
N ASP A 261 26.97 -3.21 2.35
CA ASP A 261 28.02 -3.67 1.43
C ASP A 261 28.07 -2.82 0.14
N ASP A 262 29.06 -3.09 -0.71
CA ASP A 262 29.27 -2.33 -1.95
C ASP A 262 28.12 -2.46 -2.96
N GLU A 263 27.48 -3.63 -3.00
CA GLU A 263 26.37 -3.92 -3.93
C GLU A 263 25.16 -3.07 -3.54
N LYS A 264 24.86 -2.98 -2.24
CA LYS A 264 23.82 -2.07 -1.71
C LYS A 264 24.15 -0.59 -1.99
N HIS A 265 25.42 -0.17 -1.91
CA HIS A 265 25.81 1.20 -2.30
C HIS A 265 25.56 1.47 -3.79
N ALA A 266 25.83 0.48 -4.64
CA ALA A 266 25.66 0.60 -6.09
C ALA A 266 24.17 0.70 -6.47
N GLN A 267 23.31 -0.08 -5.80
CA GLN A 267 21.86 -0.01 -5.98
C GLN A 267 21.24 1.28 -5.46
N ALA A 268 21.70 1.75 -4.30
CA ALA A 268 21.31 3.05 -3.77
C ALA A 268 21.68 4.18 -4.75
N ALA A 269 22.84 4.11 -5.39
CA ALA A 269 23.21 5.04 -6.46
C ALA A 269 22.26 4.97 -7.67
N GLY A 270 21.77 3.76 -8.02
CA GLY A 270 20.71 3.57 -9.01
C GLY A 270 19.39 4.22 -8.59
N ALA A 271 18.99 4.08 -7.32
CA ALA A 271 17.78 4.71 -6.78
C ALA A 271 17.87 6.25 -6.79
N ILE A 272 19.06 6.81 -6.58
CA ILE A 272 19.28 8.26 -6.68
C ILE A 272 18.93 8.77 -8.09
N ASN A 273 19.19 8.02 -9.17
CA ASN A 273 18.79 8.42 -10.53
C ASN A 273 17.28 8.66 -10.67
N TYR A 274 16.47 7.89 -9.93
CA TYR A 274 15.01 8.04 -9.88
C TYR A 274 14.56 9.20 -8.99
N GLY A 275 15.49 9.88 -8.32
CA GLY A 275 15.23 10.92 -7.33
C GLY A 275 14.88 10.36 -5.95
N PHE A 276 15.16 9.07 -5.68
CA PHE A 276 14.86 8.43 -4.41
C PHE A 276 16.07 8.51 -3.46
N PRO A 277 15.95 9.21 -2.32
CA PRO A 277 17.05 9.36 -1.38
C PRO A 277 17.24 8.08 -0.57
N THR A 278 18.45 7.91 -0.03
CA THR A 278 18.81 6.79 0.86
C THR A 278 19.09 7.30 2.27
N ILE A 279 18.50 6.65 3.26
CA ILE A 279 18.70 6.94 4.69
C ILE A 279 19.20 5.66 5.34
N ALA A 280 20.27 5.76 6.13
CA ALA A 280 20.88 4.60 6.78
C ALA A 280 20.96 4.79 8.31
N ASP A 281 20.83 3.68 9.03
CA ASP A 281 21.03 3.60 10.48
C ASP A 281 22.52 3.59 10.87
N THR A 282 23.35 3.01 10.01
CA THR A 282 24.81 2.95 10.15
C THR A 282 25.51 4.12 9.46
N ASP A 283 26.72 4.47 9.93
CA ASP A 283 27.52 5.52 9.33
C ASP A 283 28.13 5.04 8.01
N ILE A 284 27.56 5.51 6.91
CA ILE A 284 28.00 5.20 5.54
C ILE A 284 28.48 6.47 4.80
N ASP A 285 28.73 7.56 5.53
CA ASP A 285 28.95 8.92 5.01
C ASP A 285 27.68 9.53 4.36
N ASN A 286 27.78 10.76 3.84
CA ASN A 286 26.65 11.54 3.35
C ASN A 286 26.84 12.05 1.92
N ILE A 287 25.71 12.21 1.22
CA ILE A 287 25.60 12.97 -0.03
C ILE A 287 24.51 14.02 0.16
N LEU A 288 24.91 15.15 0.76
CA LEU A 288 24.04 16.29 1.07
C LEU A 288 23.69 17.23 -0.11
N PRO A 289 24.45 17.29 -1.23
CA PRO A 289 24.02 18.10 -2.37
C PRO A 289 22.61 17.75 -2.82
N THR A 290 21.91 18.72 -3.40
CA THR A 290 20.55 18.53 -3.94
C THR A 290 20.57 18.53 -5.47
N GLY A 291 19.42 18.26 -6.09
CA GLY A 291 19.23 18.47 -7.53
C GLY A 291 18.69 17.25 -8.26
N VAL A 292 19.19 16.05 -7.93
CA VAL A 292 18.59 14.78 -8.42
C VAL A 292 17.42 14.39 -7.53
N CYS A 293 17.68 14.11 -6.24
CA CYS A 293 16.64 14.06 -5.20
C CYS A 293 16.07 15.46 -4.91
N THR A 294 14.92 15.49 -4.22
CA THR A 294 14.27 16.74 -3.78
C THR A 294 15.19 17.54 -2.85
N TYR A 295 15.72 16.89 -1.82
CA TYR A 295 16.71 17.43 -0.90
C TYR A 295 18.00 16.61 -1.01
N GLU A 296 18.53 16.09 0.10
CA GLU A 296 19.76 15.30 0.16
C GLU A 296 19.59 13.94 -0.55
N HIS A 297 20.67 13.41 -1.13
CA HIS A 297 20.66 12.09 -1.79
C HIS A 297 20.92 10.95 -0.80
N VAL A 298 21.84 11.15 0.15
CA VAL A 298 22.19 10.16 1.18
C VAL A 298 22.37 10.85 2.53
N VAL A 299 21.65 10.40 3.54
CA VAL A 299 21.73 10.90 4.92
C VAL A 299 22.02 9.75 5.88
N SER A 300 23.13 9.84 6.60
CA SER A 300 23.55 8.85 7.61
C SER A 300 24.51 9.45 8.66
N PRO A 301 24.64 8.85 9.86
CA PRO A 301 23.72 7.86 10.44
C PRO A 301 22.48 8.52 11.06
N ILE A 302 21.35 7.82 11.06
CA ILE A 302 20.10 8.26 11.72
C ILE A 302 19.60 7.15 12.65
N SER A 303 19.19 7.50 13.86
CA SER A 303 18.66 6.51 14.81
C SER A 303 17.33 5.89 14.34
N ASP A 304 17.10 4.62 14.66
CA ASP A 304 15.94 3.85 14.21
C ASP A 304 14.59 4.50 14.56
N ASP A 305 14.52 5.21 15.70
CA ASP A 305 13.32 5.92 16.15
C ASP A 305 13.00 7.18 15.33
N LYS A 306 13.96 7.67 14.52
CA LYS A 306 13.85 8.90 13.72
C LYS A 306 14.01 8.64 12.22
N ILE A 307 14.43 7.43 11.83
CA ILE A 307 14.80 7.12 10.45
C ILE A 307 13.65 7.34 9.48
N VAL A 308 12.43 6.92 9.84
CA VAL A 308 11.22 7.11 9.03
C VAL A 308 10.89 8.59 8.89
N ALA A 309 10.86 9.32 10.00
CA ALA A 309 10.60 10.76 10.00
C ALA A 309 11.61 11.53 9.13
N LYS A 310 12.90 11.19 9.25
CA LYS A 310 13.93 11.82 8.43
C LYS A 310 13.79 11.48 6.95
N ALA A 311 13.45 10.24 6.61
CA ALA A 311 13.25 9.83 5.22
C ALA A 311 12.10 10.59 4.55
N ILE A 312 11.00 10.80 5.27
CA ILE A 312 9.84 11.58 4.81
C ILE A 312 10.22 13.04 4.58
N GLU A 313 10.99 13.63 5.51
CA GLU A 313 11.50 14.99 5.40
C GLU A 313 12.38 15.15 4.15
N VAL A 314 13.39 14.30 3.99
CA VAL A 314 14.35 14.32 2.87
C VAL A 314 13.67 14.04 1.53
N ARG A 315 12.64 13.19 1.52
CA ARG A 315 11.85 12.95 0.30
C ARG A 315 10.92 14.11 -0.03
N GLY A 316 10.61 14.98 0.93
CA GLY A 316 9.66 16.09 0.81
C GLY A 316 8.21 15.64 0.85
N LEU A 317 7.93 14.49 1.47
CA LEU A 317 6.57 13.98 1.62
C LEU A 317 5.85 14.72 2.75
N LYS A 318 4.74 15.38 2.43
CA LYS A 318 3.87 16.01 3.44
C LYS A 318 2.76 15.05 3.82
N ILE A 319 2.86 14.47 5.02
CA ILE A 319 1.86 13.54 5.52
C ILE A 319 0.88 14.27 6.42
N THR A 320 -0.39 14.24 6.06
CA THR A 320 -1.47 14.63 6.96
C THR A 320 -1.85 13.41 7.79
N ILE A 321 -1.28 13.28 8.99
CA ILE A 321 -1.66 12.21 9.91
C ILE A 321 -2.95 12.65 10.60
N THR A 322 -4.10 12.13 10.17
CA THR A 322 -5.33 12.22 10.94
C THR A 322 -5.20 11.25 12.11
N LYS A 323 -4.72 11.74 13.25
CA LYS A 323 -4.62 10.91 14.47
C LYS A 323 -6.01 10.51 14.94
N VAL A 324 -6.35 9.25 14.76
CA VAL A 324 -7.55 8.65 15.34
C VAL A 324 -7.19 8.20 16.76
N PRO A 325 -7.97 8.55 17.80
CA PRO A 325 -7.64 8.24 19.19
C PRO A 325 -7.96 6.77 19.52
N VAL A 326 -7.14 5.86 19.00
CA VAL A 326 -7.22 4.41 19.23
C VAL A 326 -5.85 3.85 19.64
N PRO A 327 -5.82 2.74 20.40
CA PRO A 327 -4.58 2.18 20.94
C PRO A 327 -3.89 1.18 19.99
N VAL A 328 -4.42 1.03 18.78
CA VAL A 328 -3.88 0.15 17.73
C VAL A 328 -3.44 1.00 16.53
N PRO A 329 -2.48 0.52 15.72
CA PRO A 329 -2.17 1.15 14.44
C PRO A 329 -3.44 1.33 13.61
N PHE A 330 -3.55 2.48 12.95
CA PHE A 330 -4.74 2.85 12.18
C PHE A 330 -4.34 3.40 10.80
N GLY A 331 -4.92 2.84 9.75
CA GLY A 331 -4.70 3.27 8.37
C GLY A 331 -5.25 2.29 7.33
N PRO A 332 -5.48 2.75 6.08
CA PRO A 332 -5.91 1.93 4.94
C PRO A 332 -5.15 0.62 4.74
N ALA A 333 -3.87 0.55 5.11
CA ALA A 333 -3.05 -0.66 4.98
C ALA A 333 -3.58 -1.86 5.79
N PHE A 334 -4.42 -1.62 6.81
CA PHE A 334 -4.99 -2.69 7.63
C PHE A 334 -6.36 -3.19 7.12
N GLN A 335 -6.95 -2.54 6.11
CA GLN A 335 -8.29 -2.86 5.62
C GLN A 335 -8.43 -4.29 5.10
N GLY A 336 -7.35 -4.86 4.56
CA GLY A 336 -7.30 -6.23 4.06
C GLY A 336 -6.95 -7.29 5.10
N GLU A 337 -6.67 -6.93 6.36
CA GLU A 337 -6.31 -7.90 7.39
C GLU A 337 -7.49 -8.86 7.67
N ARG A 338 -7.18 -10.14 7.86
CA ARG A 338 -8.18 -11.17 8.17
C ARG A 338 -8.00 -11.63 9.60
N VAL A 339 -9.05 -11.51 10.41
CA VAL A 339 -9.07 -12.11 11.76
C VAL A 339 -9.64 -13.51 11.68
N ARG A 340 -8.77 -14.51 11.73
CA ARG A 340 -9.17 -15.93 11.76
C ARG A 340 -9.69 -16.33 13.14
N LYS A 341 -10.35 -17.47 13.24
CA LYS A 341 -11.06 -17.89 14.47
C LYS A 341 -10.08 -18.15 15.63
N GLU A 342 -8.90 -18.66 15.31
CA GLU A 342 -7.79 -18.93 16.22
C GLU A 342 -7.23 -17.65 16.87
N ASP A 343 -7.19 -16.54 16.12
CA ASP A 343 -6.62 -15.26 16.54
C ASP A 343 -7.68 -14.30 17.12
N MET A 344 -8.95 -14.68 17.02
CA MET A 344 -10.10 -13.87 17.43
C MET A 344 -10.28 -13.87 18.95
N HIS A 345 -10.48 -12.67 19.52
CA HIS A 345 -10.90 -12.51 20.91
C HIS A 345 -12.43 -12.52 21.04
N VAL A 346 -13.14 -11.82 20.15
CA VAL A 346 -14.61 -11.76 20.16
C VAL A 346 -15.15 -11.65 18.74
N GLU A 347 -16.26 -12.33 18.48
CA GLU A 347 -17.08 -12.14 17.29
C GLU A 347 -18.33 -11.33 17.65
N LEU A 348 -18.70 -10.39 16.78
CA LEU A 348 -19.82 -9.48 16.97
C LEU A 348 -20.79 -9.64 15.81
N ALA A 349 -22.09 -9.74 16.12
CA ALA A 349 -23.16 -9.93 15.13
C ALA A 349 -22.95 -11.19 14.25
N GLY A 350 -23.21 -11.10 12.94
CA GLY A 350 -23.15 -12.22 12.00
C GLY A 350 -24.33 -13.20 12.08
N GLN A 351 -24.19 -14.38 11.49
CA GLN A 351 -25.24 -15.42 11.48
C GLN A 351 -25.78 -15.83 12.88
N PRO A 352 -24.97 -15.95 13.94
CA PRO A 352 -25.44 -16.49 15.22
C PRO A 352 -26.04 -15.44 16.16
N LYS A 353 -25.82 -14.13 15.93
CA LYS A 353 -26.22 -13.06 16.85
C LYS A 353 -26.77 -11.86 16.09
N PRO A 354 -27.85 -11.22 16.59
CA PRO A 354 -28.42 -10.06 15.91
C PRO A 354 -27.43 -8.90 15.90
N GLY A 355 -27.43 -8.15 14.81
CA GLY A 355 -26.68 -6.91 14.73
C GLY A 355 -27.14 -6.05 13.57
N PHE A 356 -26.84 -4.75 13.68
CA PHE A 356 -27.02 -3.82 12.58
C PHE A 356 -26.09 -2.61 12.70
N GLU A 357 -25.82 -1.95 11.60
CA GLU A 357 -25.23 -0.62 11.57
C GLU A 357 -26.23 0.33 10.93
N PHE A 358 -26.47 1.47 11.55
CA PHE A 358 -27.50 2.42 11.13
C PHE A 358 -27.00 3.85 11.30
N LEU A 359 -27.11 4.65 10.25
CA LEU A 359 -26.85 6.07 10.30
C LEU A 359 -28.12 6.86 9.97
N THR A 360 -28.39 7.88 10.79
CA THR A 360 -29.55 8.76 10.61
C THR A 360 -29.21 10.22 10.90
N SER A 361 -29.89 11.11 10.20
CA SER A 361 -29.84 12.56 10.43
C SER A 361 -30.78 12.98 11.57
N LYS A 362 -30.33 13.98 12.33
CA LYS A 362 -31.05 14.59 13.46
C LYS A 362 -30.90 16.10 13.45
N GLU A 363 -31.75 16.79 14.22
CA GLU A 363 -31.61 18.23 14.40
C GLU A 363 -30.35 18.56 15.21
N LEU A 364 -29.79 19.76 14.99
CA LEU A 364 -28.52 20.18 15.61
C LEU A 364 -28.54 20.21 17.14
N ASP A 365 -29.71 20.37 17.76
CA ASP A 365 -29.91 20.37 19.21
C ASP A 365 -30.13 18.98 19.82
N GLU A 366 -30.44 17.98 18.99
CA GLU A 366 -30.59 16.58 19.40
C GLU A 366 -29.24 15.83 19.48
N VAL A 367 -28.19 16.36 18.83
CA VAL A 367 -26.88 15.72 18.72
C VAL A 367 -25.82 16.44 19.54
N GLU A 368 -25.14 15.68 20.40
CA GLU A 368 -23.96 16.10 21.15
C GLU A 368 -22.70 15.58 20.43
N ASP A 369 -21.94 16.48 19.81
CA ASP A 369 -20.77 16.10 19.02
C ASP A 369 -19.72 15.38 19.87
N GLY A 370 -19.19 14.28 19.33
CA GLY A 370 -18.17 13.46 20.00
C GLY A 370 -18.69 12.58 21.14
N LYS A 371 -20.00 12.59 21.41
CA LYS A 371 -20.58 11.70 22.42
C LYS A 371 -20.56 10.25 21.92
N ILE A 372 -19.92 9.39 22.71
CA ILE A 372 -19.85 7.95 22.47
C ILE A 372 -20.42 7.24 23.68
N GLU A 373 -21.50 6.48 23.49
CA GLU A 373 -22.18 5.72 24.54
C GLU A 373 -22.08 4.22 24.27
N ILE A 374 -21.76 3.44 25.31
CA ILE A 374 -21.73 1.97 25.26
C ILE A 374 -22.89 1.43 26.08
N ILE A 375 -23.85 0.79 25.42
CA ILE A 375 -25.05 0.22 26.03
C ILE A 375 -24.94 -1.31 26.02
N GLY A 376 -24.40 -1.85 27.11
CA GLY A 376 -24.13 -3.28 27.25
C GLY A 376 -22.74 -3.54 27.82
N PRO A 377 -22.29 -4.81 27.84
CA PRO A 377 -20.95 -5.14 28.28
C PRO A 377 -19.90 -4.55 27.33
N GLU A 378 -18.85 -3.96 27.90
CA GLU A 378 -17.64 -3.59 27.18
C GLU A 378 -16.77 -4.83 26.93
N ILE A 379 -15.85 -4.78 25.98
CA ILE A 379 -14.99 -5.91 25.61
C ILE A 379 -14.18 -6.49 26.78
N ASP A 380 -13.92 -5.73 27.85
CA ASP A 380 -13.20 -6.20 29.04
C ASP A 380 -14.04 -7.18 29.88
N GLU A 381 -15.36 -7.13 29.71
CA GLU A 381 -16.33 -7.95 30.44
C GLU A 381 -16.73 -9.22 29.65
N VAL A 382 -16.20 -9.34 28.43
CA VAL A 382 -16.54 -10.39 27.47
C VAL A 382 -15.45 -11.47 27.49
N LYS A 383 -15.87 -12.74 27.51
CA LYS A 383 -14.93 -13.86 27.49
C LYS A 383 -14.31 -14.03 26.10
N GLU A 384 -13.04 -14.40 26.06
CA GLU A 384 -12.35 -14.77 24.82
C GLU A 384 -13.09 -15.90 24.09
N GLY A 385 -13.18 -15.78 22.76
CA GLY A 385 -13.85 -16.72 21.87
C GLY A 385 -15.37 -16.63 21.88
N SER A 386 -15.95 -15.65 22.58
CA SER A 386 -17.41 -15.47 22.63
C SER A 386 -17.95 -14.80 21.36
N GLN A 387 -19.27 -14.98 21.16
CA GLN A 387 -20.05 -14.33 20.12
C GLN A 387 -21.15 -13.50 20.78
N ILE A 388 -21.16 -12.19 20.57
CA ILE A 388 -22.12 -11.26 21.18
C ILE A 388 -22.83 -10.43 20.10
N PRO A 389 -24.04 -9.91 20.37
CA PRO A 389 -24.72 -9.05 19.41
C PRO A 389 -24.05 -7.67 19.34
N LEU A 390 -24.22 -6.95 18.23
CA LEU A 390 -23.66 -5.62 18.03
C LEU A 390 -24.59 -4.75 17.20
N ALA A 391 -24.94 -3.57 17.73
CA ALA A 391 -25.46 -2.51 16.90
C ALA A 391 -24.63 -1.22 16.98
N ILE A 392 -24.39 -0.62 15.82
CA ILE A 392 -23.70 0.67 15.69
C ILE A 392 -24.73 1.68 15.22
N TRP A 393 -25.10 2.61 16.11
CA TRP A 393 -26.09 3.65 15.82
C TRP A 393 -25.39 5.00 15.75
N VAL A 394 -25.43 5.62 14.58
CA VAL A 394 -24.74 6.88 14.28
C VAL A 394 -25.77 7.97 14.01
N GLU A 395 -25.71 9.05 14.79
CA GLU A 395 -26.56 10.22 14.65
C GLU A 395 -25.70 11.38 14.15
N VAL A 396 -26.03 11.92 12.97
CA VAL A 396 -25.34 13.07 12.38
C VAL A 396 -26.27 14.27 12.32
N ALA A 397 -25.74 15.48 12.52
CA ALA A 397 -26.49 16.71 12.34
C ALA A 397 -25.64 17.74 11.60
N GLY A 398 -26.26 18.42 10.63
CA GLY A 398 -25.54 19.27 9.69
C GLY A 398 -26.45 20.14 8.84
N ARG A 399 -26.02 21.36 8.52
CA ARG A 399 -26.79 22.26 7.66
C ARG A 399 -26.90 21.78 6.21
N GLU A 400 -25.86 21.10 5.72
CA GLU A 400 -25.82 20.54 4.36
C GLU A 400 -26.23 19.07 4.35
N MET A 401 -26.54 18.47 5.50
CA MET A 401 -26.96 17.08 5.61
C MET A 401 -28.34 16.89 5.00
N GLN A 402 -28.49 15.84 4.20
CA GLN A 402 -29.75 15.46 3.57
C GLN A 402 -30.04 13.98 3.84
N PRO A 403 -31.31 13.55 3.92
CA PRO A 403 -31.65 12.14 4.07
C PRO A 403 -31.04 11.23 2.99
N ASP A 404 -30.75 11.78 1.81
CA ASP A 404 -30.10 11.07 0.69
C ASP A 404 -28.61 10.79 0.92
N PHE A 405 -27.98 11.48 1.88
CA PHE A 405 -26.56 11.26 2.22
C PHE A 405 -26.38 10.20 3.30
N GLU A 406 -27.45 9.80 4.00
CA GLU A 406 -27.36 8.82 5.07
C GLU A 406 -26.78 7.46 4.60
N PRO A 407 -27.23 6.86 3.48
CA PRO A 407 -26.68 5.58 3.02
C PRO A 407 -25.20 5.68 2.63
N ILE A 408 -24.77 6.86 2.15
CA ILE A 408 -23.38 7.11 1.75
C ILE A 408 -22.46 7.04 2.96
N LEU A 409 -22.84 7.76 4.02
CA LEU A 409 -22.09 7.81 5.27
C LEU A 409 -22.18 6.47 6.03
N GLU A 410 -23.35 5.82 6.01
CA GLU A 410 -23.56 4.50 6.63
C GLU A 410 -22.58 3.47 6.07
N ARG A 411 -22.35 3.47 4.74
CA ARG A 411 -21.42 2.54 4.11
C ARG A 411 -19.97 2.72 4.54
N GLN A 412 -19.58 3.94 4.92
CA GLN A 412 -18.22 4.24 5.35
C GLN A 412 -17.88 3.60 6.71
N ILE A 413 -18.87 3.16 7.47
CA ILE A 413 -18.67 2.40 8.72
C ILE A 413 -17.79 1.17 8.43
N HIS A 414 -18.02 0.48 7.31
CA HIS A 414 -17.21 -0.65 6.89
C HIS A 414 -15.75 -0.28 6.64
N ASP A 415 -15.48 0.75 5.83
CA ASP A 415 -14.12 1.13 5.46
C ASP A 415 -13.35 1.68 6.68
N PHE A 416 -14.00 2.51 7.50
CA PHE A 416 -13.37 3.13 8.65
C PHE A 416 -13.02 2.14 9.75
N ILE A 417 -13.90 1.17 10.04
CA ILE A 417 -13.62 0.16 11.08
C ILE A 417 -12.48 -0.78 10.64
N ASN A 418 -12.45 -1.19 9.37
CA ASN A 418 -11.40 -2.05 8.84
C ASN A 418 -10.02 -1.37 8.79
N CYS A 419 -9.94 -0.04 8.87
CA CYS A 419 -8.65 0.65 8.97
C CYS A 419 -7.94 0.44 10.33
N ALA A 420 -8.58 -0.17 11.33
CA ALA A 420 -7.93 -0.47 12.61
C ALA A 420 -7.24 -1.85 12.57
N ASN A 421 -5.94 -1.89 12.86
CA ASN A 421 -5.19 -3.14 12.92
C ASN A 421 -5.81 -4.15 13.90
N GLY A 422 -5.97 -5.39 13.46
CA GLY A 422 -6.58 -6.47 14.24
C GLY A 422 -8.10 -6.38 14.39
N VAL A 423 -8.78 -5.56 13.59
CA VAL A 423 -10.24 -5.45 13.53
C VAL A 423 -10.72 -5.74 12.12
N PHE A 424 -11.73 -6.60 11.99
CA PHE A 424 -12.34 -6.96 10.72
C PHE A 424 -13.83 -6.67 10.76
N HIS A 425 -14.37 -6.00 9.74
CA HIS A 425 -15.78 -5.69 9.56
C HIS A 425 -16.25 -6.14 8.18
N MET A 426 -17.39 -6.81 8.09
CA MET A 426 -18.00 -7.24 6.84
C MET A 426 -19.52 -7.10 6.91
N GLY A 427 -20.16 -7.01 5.76
CA GLY A 427 -21.60 -6.79 5.66
C GLY A 427 -21.94 -5.30 5.67
N GLN A 428 -23.22 -5.05 5.95
CA GLN A 428 -23.85 -3.72 5.94
C GLN A 428 -25.21 -3.81 6.63
N ARG A 429 -25.86 -2.68 6.93
CA ARG A 429 -27.25 -2.63 7.45
C ARG A 429 -27.43 -3.64 8.59
N ASP A 430 -28.42 -4.54 8.52
CA ASP A 430 -28.72 -5.56 9.55
C ASP A 430 -28.08 -6.94 9.31
N ILE A 431 -27.06 -7.00 8.45
CA ILE A 431 -26.27 -8.20 8.17
C ILE A 431 -24.77 -7.96 8.42
N ASN A 432 -24.45 -7.03 9.34
CA ASN A 432 -23.08 -6.73 9.73
C ASN A 432 -22.43 -7.88 10.52
N TRP A 433 -21.11 -7.95 10.45
CA TRP A 433 -20.31 -8.97 11.10
C TRP A 433 -18.92 -8.44 11.40
N VAL A 434 -18.50 -8.50 12.66
CA VAL A 434 -17.23 -7.91 13.10
C VAL A 434 -16.43 -8.91 13.92
N ARG A 435 -15.10 -8.86 13.79
CA ARG A 435 -14.14 -9.61 14.62
C ARG A 435 -13.08 -8.68 15.17
N ILE A 436 -12.66 -8.94 16.40
CA ILE A 436 -11.53 -8.26 17.04
C ILE A 436 -10.50 -9.31 17.45
N SER A 437 -9.23 -9.10 17.10
CA SER A 437 -8.14 -10.02 17.43
C SER A 437 -7.72 -9.93 18.89
N LYS A 438 -7.04 -10.98 19.37
CA LYS A 438 -6.41 -11.02 20.69
C LYS A 438 -5.33 -9.95 20.83
N GLU A 439 -4.58 -9.69 19.77
CA GLU A 439 -3.56 -8.64 19.73
C GLU A 439 -4.17 -7.25 19.94
N ALA A 440 -5.23 -6.90 19.19
CA ALA A 440 -5.91 -5.62 19.34
C ALA A 440 -6.44 -5.43 20.76
N LYS A 441 -7.01 -6.50 21.34
CA LYS A 441 -7.47 -6.50 22.73
C LYS A 441 -6.34 -6.25 23.72
N GLN A 442 -5.21 -6.95 23.58
CA GLN A 442 -4.04 -6.80 24.45
C GLN A 442 -3.43 -5.39 24.39
N LYS A 443 -3.45 -4.75 23.22
CA LYS A 443 -3.06 -3.35 23.04
C LYS A 443 -4.04 -2.36 23.67
N GLY A 444 -5.21 -2.82 24.14
CA GLY A 444 -6.20 -2.02 24.84
C GLY A 444 -7.38 -1.58 23.98
N PHE A 445 -7.60 -2.17 22.79
CA PHE A 445 -8.76 -1.88 21.97
C PHE A 445 -10.08 -2.22 22.70
N LYS A 446 -11.12 -1.43 22.45
CA LYS A 446 -12.42 -1.42 23.15
C LYS A 446 -13.53 -1.05 22.19
N PHE A 447 -14.79 -1.41 22.50
CA PHE A 447 -15.92 -1.06 21.65
C PHE A 447 -16.09 0.46 21.53
N LYS A 448 -15.80 1.24 22.59
CA LYS A 448 -15.72 2.71 22.51
C LYS A 448 -14.80 3.23 21.38
N HIS A 449 -13.78 2.48 21.00
CA HIS A 449 -12.89 2.88 19.92
C HIS A 449 -13.55 2.82 18.54
N PHE A 450 -14.61 2.02 18.32
CA PHE A 450 -15.43 2.13 17.11
C PHE A 450 -16.03 3.54 16.98
N GLY A 451 -16.63 4.07 18.05
CA GLY A 451 -17.16 5.43 18.04
C GLY A 451 -16.08 6.48 17.83
N SER A 452 -14.88 6.25 18.39
CA SER A 452 -13.73 7.15 18.24
C SER A 452 -13.23 7.20 16.79
N ILE A 453 -13.21 6.04 16.12
CA ILE A 453 -12.88 5.91 14.70
C ILE A 453 -13.91 6.65 13.86
N LEU A 454 -15.20 6.34 14.04
CA LEU A 454 -16.29 6.92 13.24
C LEU A 454 -16.33 8.44 13.40
N HIS A 455 -16.24 8.95 14.62
CA HIS A 455 -16.19 10.39 14.87
C HIS A 455 -15.02 11.06 14.14
N ALA A 456 -13.79 10.57 14.31
CA ALA A 456 -12.61 11.18 13.70
C ALA A 456 -12.63 11.11 12.17
N LYS A 457 -13.05 9.97 11.60
CA LYS A 457 -13.03 9.73 10.16
C LYS A 457 -14.17 10.41 9.41
N MET A 458 -15.39 10.36 9.96
CA MET A 458 -16.52 11.06 9.35
C MET A 458 -16.28 12.58 9.33
N HIS A 459 -15.77 13.17 10.41
CA HIS A 459 -15.38 14.59 10.40
C HIS A 459 -14.25 14.89 9.41
N GLY A 460 -13.22 14.04 9.38
CA GLY A 460 -12.06 14.23 8.51
C GLY A 460 -12.39 14.20 7.01
N GLU A 461 -13.33 13.35 6.60
CA GLU A 461 -13.65 13.15 5.18
C GLU A 461 -14.94 13.85 4.74
N TYR A 462 -15.92 13.98 5.64
CA TYR A 462 -17.27 14.45 5.33
C TYR A 462 -17.71 15.65 6.18
N GLY A 463 -16.81 16.27 6.95
CA GLY A 463 -17.12 17.43 7.81
C GLY A 463 -17.56 18.71 7.08
N LYS A 464 -17.67 18.69 5.74
CA LYS A 464 -18.36 19.74 4.97
C LYS A 464 -19.87 19.55 4.96
N ILE A 465 -20.34 18.32 5.11
CA ILE A 465 -21.76 17.94 4.99
C ILE A 465 -22.46 18.06 6.33
N PHE A 466 -21.78 17.63 7.40
CA PHE A 466 -22.34 17.64 8.75
C PHE A 466 -21.41 18.29 9.77
N ASP A 467 -22.03 18.85 10.82
CA ASP A 467 -21.37 19.63 11.86
C ASP A 467 -21.13 18.82 13.15
N LYS A 468 -21.97 17.83 13.44
CA LYS A 468 -21.91 17.02 14.66
C LYS A 468 -22.16 15.54 14.40
N VAL A 469 -21.47 14.67 15.13
CA VAL A 469 -21.75 13.23 15.15
C VAL A 469 -21.73 12.64 16.56
N GLN A 470 -22.73 11.83 16.86
CA GLN A 470 -22.89 11.07 18.10
C GLN A 470 -23.01 9.58 17.76
N ILE A 471 -22.37 8.72 18.56
CA ILE A 471 -22.34 7.28 18.33
C ILE A 471 -22.84 6.54 19.58
N LYS A 472 -23.76 5.61 19.38
CA LYS A 472 -24.21 4.66 20.39
C LYS A 472 -23.88 3.25 19.94
N ILE A 473 -23.24 2.48 20.80
CA ILE A 473 -22.83 1.10 20.53
C ILE A 473 -23.57 0.20 21.48
N TYR A 474 -24.38 -0.69 20.94
CA TYR A 474 -25.16 -1.64 21.70
C TYR A 474 -24.51 -3.01 21.62
N THR A 475 -24.31 -3.65 22.76
CA THR A 475 -23.71 -5.00 22.86
C THR A 475 -24.59 -5.97 23.65
N ARG A 476 -25.82 -5.54 23.96
CA ARG A 476 -26.83 -6.34 24.66
C ARG A 476 -28.03 -6.60 23.74
N GLU A 477 -28.48 -7.85 23.76
CA GLU A 477 -29.47 -8.37 22.81
C GLU A 477 -30.83 -7.66 22.93
N LYS A 478 -31.25 -7.32 24.15
CA LYS A 478 -32.55 -6.71 24.41
C LYS A 478 -32.73 -5.39 23.65
N GLU A 479 -31.80 -4.46 23.83
CA GLU A 479 -31.85 -3.12 23.23
C GLU A 479 -31.73 -3.21 21.70
N ILE A 480 -30.96 -4.17 21.18
CA ILE A 480 -30.82 -4.38 19.74
C ILE A 480 -32.14 -4.86 19.12
N LEU A 481 -32.83 -5.82 19.75
CA LEU A 481 -34.12 -6.30 19.28
C LEU A 481 -35.22 -5.23 19.33
N GLU A 482 -35.14 -4.29 20.28
CA GLU A 482 -36.06 -3.14 20.35
C GLU A 482 -35.83 -2.12 19.22
N LEU A 483 -34.60 -2.00 18.71
CA LEU A 483 -34.21 -0.99 17.73
C LEU A 483 -34.17 -1.50 16.28
N ILE A 484 -33.93 -2.79 16.06
CA ILE A 484 -33.66 -3.35 14.73
C ILE A 484 -34.82 -3.11 13.74
N ASP A 485 -36.07 -3.14 14.20
CA ASP A 485 -37.23 -2.89 13.35
C ASP A 485 -37.32 -1.43 12.90
N THR A 486 -36.82 -0.49 13.73
CA THR A 486 -36.72 0.92 13.34
C THR A 486 -35.74 1.08 12.18
N ALA A 487 -34.56 0.47 12.29
CA ALA A 487 -33.54 0.51 11.25
C ALA A 487 -34.05 -0.16 9.95
N ARG A 488 -34.66 -1.34 10.05
CA ARG A 488 -35.26 -2.07 8.92
C ARG A 488 -36.34 -1.27 8.20
N ASN A 489 -37.20 -0.58 8.94
CA ASN A 489 -38.23 0.28 8.33
C ASN A 489 -37.60 1.39 7.49
N VAL A 490 -36.52 2.01 7.97
CA VAL A 490 -35.79 3.04 7.20
C VAL A 490 -35.11 2.42 5.98
N TYR A 491 -34.51 1.23 6.10
CA TYR A 491 -33.94 0.52 4.95
C TYR A 491 -35.00 0.24 3.87
N HIS A 492 -36.18 -0.24 4.27
CA HIS A 492 -37.29 -0.46 3.35
C HIS A 492 -37.76 0.83 2.68
N GLN A 493 -37.83 1.94 3.41
CA GLN A 493 -38.16 3.25 2.83
C GLN A 493 -37.10 3.72 1.83
N ARG A 494 -35.81 3.53 2.15
CA ARG A 494 -34.69 3.85 1.24
C ARG A 494 -34.81 3.05 -0.06
N ASP A 495 -35.07 1.75 0.04
CA ASP A 495 -35.22 0.87 -1.11
C ASP A 495 -36.48 1.21 -1.94
N ALA A 496 -37.59 1.58 -1.29
CA ALA A 496 -38.84 1.95 -1.96
C ALA A 496 -38.73 3.23 -2.81
N ARG A 497 -37.83 4.16 -2.48
CA ARG A 497 -37.64 5.40 -3.25
C ARG A 497 -37.13 5.17 -4.68
N LEU A 498 -36.56 3.99 -4.96
CA LEU A 498 -36.11 3.62 -6.30
C LEU A 498 -37.17 2.88 -7.12
N ALA A 499 -38.23 2.39 -6.48
CA ALA A 499 -39.16 1.44 -7.10
C ALA A 499 -39.85 2.02 -8.36
N ASP A 500 -39.97 3.34 -8.44
CA ASP A 500 -40.59 4.06 -9.57
C ASP A 500 -39.59 4.54 -10.64
N MET A 501 -38.28 4.27 -10.47
CA MET A 501 -37.23 4.67 -11.41
C MET A 501 -36.82 3.50 -12.32
N THR A 502 -36.81 3.72 -13.65
CA THR A 502 -36.35 2.71 -14.63
C THR A 502 -35.06 3.13 -15.33
N ASP A 503 -34.35 2.16 -15.91
CA ASP A 503 -33.10 2.42 -16.63
C ASP A 503 -33.34 3.29 -17.89
N GLU A 504 -34.53 3.26 -18.49
CA GLU A 504 -34.93 4.11 -19.62
C GLU A 504 -35.15 5.57 -19.22
N ALA A 505 -35.61 5.82 -18.00
CA ALA A 505 -35.96 7.16 -17.53
C ALA A 505 -34.75 8.04 -17.20
N VAL A 506 -33.54 7.46 -17.17
CA VAL A 506 -32.29 8.17 -16.87
C VAL A 506 -31.32 8.12 -18.04
N ASP A 507 -30.52 9.18 -18.20
CA ASP A 507 -29.47 9.28 -19.23
C ASP A 507 -28.06 8.95 -18.70
N THR A 508 -27.95 8.69 -17.41
CA THR A 508 -26.66 8.53 -16.72
C THR A 508 -26.77 7.42 -15.68
N PHE A 509 -25.85 6.47 -15.75
CA PHE A 509 -25.56 5.49 -14.70
C PHE A 509 -24.40 5.95 -13.84
N TYR A 510 -24.13 5.25 -12.75
CA TYR A 510 -22.98 5.54 -11.91
C TYR A 510 -22.09 4.31 -11.77
N SER A 511 -20.79 4.49 -11.95
CA SER A 511 -19.85 3.46 -11.52
C SER A 511 -19.66 3.51 -10.00
N CYS A 512 -19.19 2.42 -9.41
CA CYS A 512 -18.69 2.40 -8.05
C CYS A 512 -17.42 1.54 -7.99
N ALA A 513 -16.34 2.16 -7.53
CA ALA A 513 -15.02 1.55 -7.36
C ALA A 513 -14.63 1.33 -5.89
N LEU A 514 -15.56 1.48 -4.93
CA LEU A 514 -15.25 1.33 -3.49
C LEU A 514 -14.59 -0.02 -3.16
N CYS A 515 -15.08 -1.10 -3.76
CA CYS A 515 -14.56 -2.44 -3.50
C CYS A 515 -13.19 -2.71 -4.16
N GLN A 516 -12.61 -1.76 -4.90
CA GLN A 516 -11.28 -1.94 -5.50
C GLN A 516 -10.16 -2.04 -4.45
N SER A 517 -10.42 -1.69 -3.19
CA SER A 517 -9.49 -1.93 -2.07
C SER A 517 -9.10 -3.41 -1.91
N PHE A 518 -10.02 -4.34 -2.22
CA PHE A 518 -9.80 -5.80 -2.16
C PHE A 518 -10.16 -6.56 -3.46
N ALA A 519 -10.90 -5.93 -4.37
CA ALA A 519 -11.32 -6.47 -5.66
C ALA A 519 -10.87 -5.52 -6.80
N PRO A 520 -9.56 -5.42 -7.08
CA PRO A 520 -8.92 -4.50 -8.03
C PRO A 520 -9.67 -4.15 -9.31
N ASN A 521 -10.07 -5.17 -10.06
CA ASN A 521 -10.64 -5.02 -11.40
C ASN A 521 -12.16 -4.90 -11.35
N HIS A 522 -12.74 -4.90 -10.15
CA HIS A 522 -14.18 -4.82 -9.97
C HIS A 522 -14.64 -3.38 -10.12
N VAL A 523 -15.65 -3.18 -10.96
CA VAL A 523 -16.40 -1.93 -11.05
C VAL A 523 -17.87 -2.31 -11.06
N CYS A 524 -18.62 -1.83 -10.08
CA CYS A 524 -20.08 -1.91 -10.14
C CYS A 524 -20.59 -0.83 -11.10
N ILE A 525 -21.50 -1.20 -12.00
CA ILE A 525 -22.36 -0.23 -12.70
C ILE A 525 -23.71 -0.27 -12.02
N ILE A 526 -24.08 0.84 -11.42
CA ILE A 526 -25.31 1.02 -10.66
C ILE A 526 -26.30 1.74 -11.55
N THR A 527 -27.46 1.11 -11.75
CA THR A 527 -28.58 1.62 -12.52
C THR A 527 -29.83 1.68 -11.62
N PRO A 528 -30.89 2.42 -11.98
CA PRO A 528 -32.14 2.40 -11.23
C PRO A 528 -32.65 0.98 -10.94
N GLU A 529 -32.59 0.08 -11.92
CA GLU A 529 -33.10 -1.29 -11.80
C GLU A 529 -32.04 -2.31 -11.34
N ARG A 530 -30.77 -1.88 -11.24
CA ARG A 530 -29.64 -2.70 -10.79
C ARG A 530 -28.82 -1.96 -9.74
N SER A 531 -29.20 -2.17 -8.48
CA SER A 531 -28.41 -1.72 -7.33
C SER A 531 -27.02 -2.38 -7.29
N GLY A 532 -26.10 -1.76 -6.56
CA GLY A 532 -24.78 -2.33 -6.29
C GLY A 532 -24.90 -3.70 -5.63
N LEU A 533 -24.01 -4.62 -5.98
CA LEU A 533 -24.06 -6.03 -5.56
C LEU A 533 -23.96 -6.21 -4.04
N CYS A 534 -23.41 -5.21 -3.34
CA CYS A 534 -23.40 -5.19 -1.88
C CYS A 534 -24.82 -5.10 -1.32
N GLY A 535 -25.74 -4.39 -2.00
CA GLY A 535 -27.09 -4.07 -1.53
C GLY A 535 -27.20 -2.75 -0.73
N ALA A 536 -26.07 -2.09 -0.43
CA ALA A 536 -26.07 -0.85 0.34
C ALA A 536 -26.16 0.40 -0.54
N TYR A 537 -25.80 0.29 -1.83
CA TYR A 537 -25.75 1.41 -2.76
C TYR A 537 -26.73 1.20 -3.90
N ASN A 538 -27.60 2.18 -4.10
CA ASN A 538 -28.51 2.28 -5.23
C ASN A 538 -28.11 3.44 -6.17
N TRP A 539 -28.91 3.68 -7.22
CA TRP A 539 -28.62 4.72 -8.20
C TRP A 539 -28.62 6.15 -7.62
N LEU A 540 -29.55 6.45 -6.71
CA LEU A 540 -29.60 7.75 -6.02
C LEU A 540 -28.36 7.93 -5.14
N ASP A 541 -27.89 6.86 -4.51
CA ASP A 541 -26.66 6.88 -3.71
C ASP A 541 -25.44 7.17 -4.58
N GLY A 542 -25.32 6.53 -5.76
CA GLY A 542 -24.23 6.81 -6.70
C GLY A 542 -24.20 8.29 -7.15
N LYS A 543 -25.39 8.87 -7.37
CA LYS A 543 -25.55 10.30 -7.69
C LYS A 543 -25.15 11.19 -6.52
N ALA A 544 -25.62 10.90 -5.31
CA ALA A 544 -25.32 11.66 -4.11
C ALA A 544 -23.82 11.61 -3.76
N ALA A 545 -23.20 10.43 -3.85
CA ALA A 545 -21.78 10.24 -3.62
C ALA A 545 -20.91 11.10 -4.56
N TYR A 546 -21.27 11.17 -5.84
CA TYR A 546 -20.57 12.04 -6.80
C TYR A 546 -20.77 13.54 -6.50
N GLN A 547 -21.96 13.94 -6.04
CA GLN A 547 -22.21 15.32 -5.62
C GLN A 547 -21.39 15.72 -4.39
N ILE A 548 -21.25 14.80 -3.44
CA ILE A 548 -20.42 14.97 -2.23
C ILE A 548 -18.94 15.07 -2.60
N ASN A 549 -18.45 14.14 -3.41
CA ASN A 549 -17.05 14.05 -3.79
C ASN A 549 -16.91 13.73 -5.28
N PRO A 550 -16.76 14.74 -6.15
CA PRO A 550 -16.60 14.54 -7.59
C PRO A 550 -15.35 13.74 -7.98
N THR A 551 -14.34 13.70 -7.10
CA THR A 551 -13.11 12.90 -7.25
C THR A 551 -13.20 11.54 -6.54
N GLY A 552 -14.38 11.18 -6.02
CA GLY A 552 -14.61 9.95 -5.28
C GLY A 552 -14.80 8.72 -6.18
N PRO A 553 -15.11 7.56 -5.57
CA PRO A 553 -15.19 6.27 -6.24
C PRO A 553 -16.45 6.10 -7.11
N ASN A 554 -17.39 7.04 -7.04
CA ASN A 554 -18.62 7.04 -7.83
C ASN A 554 -18.51 8.05 -8.96
N GLN A 555 -18.52 7.58 -10.21
CA GLN A 555 -18.35 8.44 -11.38
C GLN A 555 -19.54 8.31 -12.33
N PRO A 556 -20.00 9.41 -12.96
CA PRO A 556 -21.12 9.38 -13.89
C PRO A 556 -20.70 8.67 -15.20
N VAL A 557 -21.53 7.75 -15.65
CA VAL A 557 -21.39 7.01 -16.90
C VAL A 557 -22.58 7.36 -17.79
N LYS A 558 -22.37 8.21 -18.79
CA LYS A 558 -23.43 8.58 -19.74
C LYS A 558 -23.80 7.38 -20.60
N LYS A 559 -25.10 7.19 -20.85
CA LYS A 559 -25.58 6.21 -21.82
C LYS A 559 -25.21 6.70 -23.24
N GLY A 560 -24.56 5.85 -24.04
CA GLY A 560 -24.13 6.19 -25.39
C GLY A 560 -23.08 5.24 -25.94
#